data_AF-A0A3A6K0R6-F1
#
_entry.id   AF-A0A3A6K0R6-F1
#
_cell.length_a   1.000
_cell.length_b   1.000
_cell.length_c   1.000
_cell.angle_alpha   90.00
_cell.angle_beta   90.00
_cell.angle_gamma   90.00
#
_symmetry.space_group_name_H-M   'P 1'
#
loop_
_entity.id
_entity.type
_entity.pdbx_description
1 polymer ?
#
loop_
_entity_poly.entity_id
_entity_poly.type
_entity_poly.pdbx_seq_one_letter_code
_entity_poly.pdbx_strand_id
1 'polypeptide(L)'
;MNTTAKMFKDRLINKYLSKFSKDNINDFERKWKRIQNWRKSCIQGDLEHTKETQIQGAFLVQIFDEILGYSTVTSTDDEFFYQKQEFNSILDASEADGGLGFFSEQLKVNDVRVVIELKDAKKDLDKKQNRSTHLTPVEQGFSYANKNGSKCGWVIVSNFIETRLYKSNSSLEYEVFDIRKMDSEAEFLRFYFFLCKEHLIVENGKSLIDQLYEENEEMGLAISNDFYKVYKEIRNDLYTSLKENNPKCDELLLFTKSQKIMDRFTFICFCEDCGLLPQHIFQRLVESTHNSFSFSPTKLWDELKGLFNAIDKGNPPMKINRYNGGLFKADPDLDSLLIYDDVLEEFTKLSEYDFGSDLNVNILGQIFEQSISDVEQIKNEINGIVSEAKGKRKDDGIFYTPYYVTRYIVEQTVGAFLSQKKEELKHSLFKQGAFKATVRKVSTNRNNLIEIRSWTEIPEKKLNLTEDEEMFRVAVIQLHLEYWKKYENVLKEIKICDPACGSGAFLNQCFDYLHEEMNFVLEMKHLYDYFLLGTL
;
A
#
# COMPACT_ATOMS: atom_id res chain seq x y z
N MET A 1 -1.35 7.46 -6.69
CA MET A 1 -0.40 8.04 -5.71
C MET A 1 -0.12 6.92 -4.72
N ASN A 2 0.93 6.12 -4.95
CA ASN A 2 1.38 5.19 -3.92
C ASN A 2 2.23 6.01 -2.96
N THR A 3 1.59 6.70 -2.01
CA THR A 3 2.24 7.03 -0.74
C THR A 3 2.43 5.71 -0.03
N THR A 4 3.51 5.02 -0.38
CA THR A 4 3.83 3.73 0.19
C THR A 4 4.11 3.92 1.66
N ALA A 5 3.43 3.15 2.51
CA ALA A 5 3.67 3.19 3.93
C ALA A 5 5.08 2.65 4.21
N LYS A 6 5.98 3.53 4.69
CA LYS A 6 7.30 3.11 5.16
C LYS A 6 7.13 2.18 6.36
N MET A 7 7.97 1.14 6.43
CA MET A 7 7.93 0.19 7.53
C MET A 7 8.47 0.77 8.83
N PHE A 8 9.57 1.52 8.77
CA PHE A 8 10.16 2.14 9.96
C PHE A 8 9.89 3.65 10.01
N LYS A 9 9.58 4.16 11.20
CA LYS A 9 9.45 5.60 11.47
C LYS A 9 10.79 6.32 11.26
N ASP A 10 10.77 7.46 10.58
CA ASP A 10 11.99 8.18 10.19
C ASP A 10 12.83 8.60 11.42
N ARG A 11 12.18 9.02 12.51
CA ARG A 11 12.86 9.37 13.77
C ARG A 11 13.66 8.19 14.35
N LEU A 12 13.09 6.99 14.29
CA LEU A 12 13.74 5.77 14.77
C LEU A 12 14.93 5.41 13.88
N ILE A 13 14.75 5.39 12.54
CA ILE A 13 15.85 5.11 11.62
C ILE A 13 17.01 6.10 11.81
N ASN A 14 16.70 7.40 11.89
CA ASN A 14 17.70 8.46 12.05
C ASN A 14 18.52 8.31 13.36
N LYS A 15 17.90 7.80 14.44
CA LYS A 15 18.59 7.48 15.70
C LYS A 15 19.67 6.41 15.52
N TYR A 16 19.45 5.43 14.64
CA TYR A 16 20.43 4.37 14.34
C TYR A 16 21.43 4.79 13.28
N LEU A 17 20.98 5.36 12.15
CA LEU A 17 21.84 5.78 11.05
C LEU A 17 22.80 6.91 11.44
N SER A 18 22.43 7.81 12.35
CA SER A 18 23.34 8.85 12.87
C SER A 18 24.57 8.28 13.60
N LYS A 19 24.53 7.01 14.01
CA LYS A 19 25.63 6.29 14.65
C LYS A 19 26.32 5.30 13.71
N PHE A 20 25.87 5.19 12.46
CA PHE A 20 26.40 4.27 11.46
C PHE A 20 27.15 5.06 10.38
N SER A 21 28.36 4.61 10.06
CA SER A 21 29.27 5.29 9.14
C SER A 21 30.04 4.28 8.30
N LYS A 22 30.79 4.76 7.30
CA LYS A 22 31.67 3.91 6.50
C LYS A 22 32.70 3.13 7.32
N ASP A 23 33.10 3.62 8.49
CA ASP A 23 34.06 2.95 9.37
C ASP A 23 33.49 1.65 9.97
N ASN A 24 32.16 1.49 9.96
CA ASN A 24 31.48 0.27 10.35
C ASN A 24 31.44 -0.79 9.23
N ILE A 25 31.88 -0.45 8.02
CA ILE A 25 31.80 -1.32 6.84
C ILE A 25 33.21 -1.76 6.45
N ASN A 26 33.46 -3.06 6.50
CA ASN A 26 34.70 -3.63 6.00
C ASN A 26 34.85 -3.43 4.49
N ASP A 27 36.07 -3.12 4.05
CA ASP A 27 36.39 -2.84 2.64
C ASP A 27 35.42 -1.86 1.96
N PHE A 28 34.99 -0.81 2.69
CA PHE A 28 33.98 0.15 2.23
C PHE A 28 34.24 0.64 0.80
N GLU A 29 35.45 1.08 0.49
CA GLU A 29 35.81 1.61 -0.84
C GLU A 29 35.60 0.58 -1.96
N ARG A 30 35.87 -0.71 -1.70
CA ARG A 30 35.64 -1.79 -2.67
C ARG A 30 34.14 -1.98 -2.88
N LYS A 31 33.36 -2.07 -1.80
CA LYS A 31 31.91 -2.28 -1.84
C LYS A 31 31.19 -1.10 -2.50
N TRP A 32 31.58 0.13 -2.14
CA TRP A 32 31.10 1.36 -2.75
C TRP A 32 31.40 1.40 -4.25
N LYS A 33 32.63 1.06 -4.67
CA LYS A 33 32.96 0.98 -6.10
C LYS A 33 32.11 -0.06 -6.84
N ARG A 34 31.82 -1.21 -6.21
CA ARG A 34 30.99 -2.27 -6.78
C ARG A 34 29.55 -1.80 -6.99
N ILE A 35 28.94 -1.16 -5.98
CA ILE A 35 27.58 -0.62 -6.11
C ILE A 35 27.51 0.51 -7.15
N GLN A 36 28.54 1.36 -7.25
CA GLN A 36 28.60 2.41 -8.27
C GLN A 36 28.66 1.85 -9.69
N ASN A 37 29.36 0.73 -9.89
CA ASN A 37 29.37 0.06 -11.20
C ASN A 37 27.98 -0.49 -11.55
N TRP A 38 27.29 -1.13 -10.61
CA TRP A 38 25.92 -1.62 -10.81
C TRP A 38 24.97 -0.46 -11.13
N ARG A 39 25.04 0.62 -10.34
CA ARG A 39 24.29 1.87 -10.56
C ARG A 39 24.49 2.42 -11.97
N LYS A 40 25.74 2.43 -12.46
CA LYS A 40 26.04 2.89 -13.81
C LYS A 40 25.30 2.05 -14.86
N SER A 41 25.30 0.72 -14.73
CA SER A 41 24.55 -0.16 -15.63
C SER A 41 23.03 0.02 -15.54
N CYS A 42 22.48 0.33 -14.35
CA CYS A 42 21.07 0.70 -14.21
C CYS A 42 20.73 1.97 -15.00
N ILE A 43 21.56 3.02 -14.90
CA ILE A 43 21.33 4.32 -15.53
C ILE A 43 21.51 4.24 -17.05
N GLN A 44 22.44 3.43 -17.53
CA GLN A 44 22.73 3.25 -18.96
C GLN A 44 21.71 2.35 -19.66
N GLY A 45 20.84 1.65 -18.91
CA GLY A 45 19.85 0.72 -19.46
C GLY A 45 20.44 -0.63 -19.87
N ASP A 46 21.68 -0.95 -19.48
CA ASP A 46 22.33 -2.22 -19.85
C ASP A 46 21.56 -3.44 -19.32
N LEU A 47 20.96 -3.29 -18.14
CA LEU A 47 20.16 -4.33 -17.47
C LEU A 47 18.85 -4.62 -18.21
N GLU A 48 18.35 -3.66 -19.00
CA GLU A 48 17.11 -3.80 -19.76
C GLU A 48 17.24 -4.67 -21.02
N HIS A 49 18.48 -4.88 -21.47
CA HIS A 49 18.82 -5.61 -22.69
C HIS A 49 19.52 -6.95 -22.43
N THR A 50 19.80 -7.26 -21.16
CA THR A 50 20.48 -8.48 -20.74
C THR A 50 19.45 -9.53 -20.32
N LYS A 51 19.74 -10.83 -20.53
CA LYS A 51 18.81 -11.92 -20.15
C LYS A 51 18.64 -11.96 -18.63
N GLU A 52 17.39 -12.10 -18.17
CA GLU A 52 17.00 -12.17 -16.74
C GLU A 52 17.91 -13.09 -15.93
N THR A 53 18.10 -14.33 -16.39
CA THR A 53 18.88 -15.35 -15.69
C THR A 53 20.36 -14.99 -15.53
N GLN A 54 20.93 -14.23 -16.46
CA GLN A 54 22.32 -13.75 -16.35
C GLN A 54 22.43 -12.62 -15.31
N ILE A 55 21.45 -11.72 -15.28
CA ILE A 55 21.41 -10.61 -14.33
C ILE A 55 21.16 -11.14 -12.92
N GLN A 56 20.26 -12.10 -12.76
CA GLN A 56 19.92 -12.74 -11.48
C GLN A 56 21.16 -13.31 -10.79
N GLY A 57 21.91 -14.17 -11.48
CA GLY A 57 23.14 -14.74 -10.93
C GLY A 57 24.18 -13.66 -10.58
N ALA A 58 24.36 -12.66 -11.46
CA ALA A 58 25.29 -11.55 -11.23
C ALA A 58 24.86 -10.68 -10.04
N PHE A 59 23.56 -10.44 -9.87
CA PHE A 59 23.01 -9.62 -8.78
C PHE A 59 23.20 -10.31 -7.43
N LEU A 60 22.86 -11.60 -7.34
CA LEU A 60 23.05 -12.38 -6.11
C LEU A 60 24.53 -12.44 -5.70
N VAL A 61 25.46 -12.58 -6.64
CA VAL A 61 26.90 -12.58 -6.32
C VAL A 61 27.42 -11.17 -5.99
N GLN A 62 27.19 -10.18 -6.85
CA GLN A 62 27.82 -8.87 -6.69
C GLN A 62 27.20 -8.07 -5.54
N ILE A 63 25.89 -8.22 -5.30
CA ILE A 63 25.18 -7.45 -4.28
C ILE A 63 25.10 -8.24 -2.97
N PHE A 64 24.55 -9.46 -2.98
CA PHE A 64 24.33 -10.19 -1.74
C PHE A 64 25.62 -10.80 -1.18
N ASP A 65 26.43 -11.47 -2.00
CA ASP A 65 27.69 -12.04 -1.52
C ASP A 65 28.75 -10.94 -1.24
N GLU A 66 29.21 -10.24 -2.28
CA GLU A 66 30.40 -9.39 -2.17
C GLU A 66 30.21 -8.06 -1.43
N ILE A 67 29.01 -7.47 -1.52
CA ILE A 67 28.68 -6.23 -0.81
C ILE A 67 28.07 -6.56 0.55
N LEU A 68 27.01 -7.35 0.60
CA LEU A 68 26.21 -7.55 1.82
C LEU A 68 26.70 -8.71 2.71
N GLY A 69 27.66 -9.53 2.26
CA GLY A 69 28.33 -10.53 3.07
C GLY A 69 27.66 -11.91 3.13
N TYR A 70 26.75 -12.22 2.21
CA TYR A 70 26.07 -13.52 2.14
C TYR A 70 26.82 -14.51 1.27
N SER A 71 27.84 -15.14 1.84
CA SER A 71 28.67 -16.12 1.12
C SER A 71 27.83 -17.27 0.56
N THR A 72 28.19 -17.67 -0.66
CA THR A 72 27.76 -18.92 -1.30
C THR A 72 28.64 -20.10 -0.90
N VAL A 73 28.19 -21.33 -1.16
CA VAL A 73 28.94 -22.58 -0.90
C VAL A 73 30.33 -22.61 -1.59
N THR A 74 30.52 -21.84 -2.66
CA THR A 74 31.79 -21.76 -3.40
C THR A 74 32.71 -20.61 -2.98
N SER A 75 32.23 -19.73 -2.09
CA SER A 75 32.92 -18.48 -1.72
C SER A 75 33.43 -18.48 -0.28
N THR A 76 33.14 -19.52 0.49
CA THR A 76 33.59 -19.67 1.88
C THR A 76 34.18 -21.05 2.14
N ASP A 77 35.16 -21.10 3.04
CA ASP A 77 35.69 -22.33 3.63
C ASP A 77 35.00 -22.67 4.97
N ASP A 78 34.04 -21.85 5.40
CA ASP A 78 33.29 -22.03 6.64
C ASP A 78 32.32 -23.22 6.58
N GLU A 79 31.94 -23.72 7.75
CA GLU A 79 30.94 -24.79 7.88
C GLU A 79 29.54 -24.38 7.40
N PHE A 80 29.25 -23.07 7.46
CA PHE A 80 28.02 -22.45 6.99
C PHE A 80 28.26 -21.52 5.82
N PHE A 81 27.35 -21.57 4.85
CA PHE A 81 27.16 -20.54 3.85
C PHE A 81 25.80 -19.85 4.07
N TYR A 82 25.64 -18.64 3.56
CA TYR A 82 24.55 -17.75 3.94
C TYR A 82 23.59 -17.39 2.81
N GLN A 83 23.82 -17.92 1.61
CA GLN A 83 22.97 -17.73 0.43
C GLN A 83 22.73 -19.03 -0.33
N LYS A 84 21.47 -19.29 -0.71
CA LYS A 84 21.09 -20.29 -1.71
C LYS A 84 20.43 -19.63 -2.92
N GLN A 85 20.80 -20.07 -4.11
CA GLN A 85 20.09 -19.76 -5.36
C GLN A 85 19.07 -20.87 -5.63
N GLU A 86 17.91 -20.53 -6.20
CA GLU A 86 16.90 -21.50 -6.67
C GLU A 86 16.64 -22.64 -5.68
N PHE A 87 15.97 -22.33 -4.56
CA PHE A 87 15.70 -23.32 -3.53
C PHE A 87 14.22 -23.67 -3.43
N ASN A 88 13.98 -24.96 -3.17
CA ASN A 88 12.64 -25.52 -3.03
C ASN A 88 12.03 -25.18 -1.67
N SER A 89 10.79 -24.70 -1.67
CA SER A 89 9.98 -24.55 -0.46
C SER A 89 9.84 -25.89 0.30
N ILE A 90 9.72 -25.83 1.63
CA ILE A 90 9.62 -27.03 2.48
C ILE A 90 8.30 -27.78 2.25
N LEU A 91 7.21 -27.06 1.92
CA LEU A 91 5.86 -27.63 1.87
C LEU A 91 5.46 -28.26 0.52
N ASP A 92 5.93 -27.71 -0.62
CA ASP A 92 5.42 -28.11 -1.94
C ASP A 92 6.43 -28.06 -3.09
N ALA A 93 7.73 -27.89 -2.79
CA ALA A 93 8.81 -27.81 -3.78
C ALA A 93 8.61 -26.70 -4.85
N SER A 94 7.93 -25.61 -4.49
CA SER A 94 7.89 -24.39 -5.31
C SER A 94 9.20 -23.62 -5.15
N GLU A 95 9.84 -23.22 -6.25
CA GLU A 95 11.18 -22.61 -6.27
C GLU A 95 11.13 -21.09 -6.07
N ALA A 96 11.84 -20.60 -5.04
CA ALA A 96 12.13 -19.17 -4.89
C ALA A 96 13.48 -18.83 -5.54
N ASP A 97 13.62 -17.61 -6.06
CA ASP A 97 14.82 -17.16 -6.79
C ASP A 97 16.10 -17.19 -5.94
N GLY A 98 15.97 -16.92 -4.64
CA GLY A 98 17.05 -17.07 -3.68
C GLY A 98 16.59 -17.02 -2.22
N GLY A 99 17.45 -17.46 -1.31
CA GLY A 99 17.21 -17.44 0.12
C GLY A 99 18.45 -17.12 0.92
N LEU A 100 18.27 -16.36 2.01
CA LEU A 100 19.33 -16.01 2.95
C LEU A 100 19.07 -16.70 4.28
N GLY A 101 20.13 -17.16 4.94
CA GLY A 101 19.98 -17.96 6.15
C GLY A 101 21.25 -18.65 6.58
N PHE A 102 21.13 -19.78 7.27
CA PHE A 102 22.24 -20.60 7.72
C PHE A 102 22.12 -21.96 7.05
N PHE A 103 23.07 -22.26 6.17
CA PHE A 103 23.04 -23.47 5.36
C PHE A 103 24.33 -24.26 5.51
N SER A 104 24.21 -25.58 5.67
CA SER A 104 25.37 -26.48 5.71
C SER A 104 24.99 -27.82 5.09
N GLU A 105 25.68 -28.21 4.02
CA GLU A 105 25.51 -29.53 3.40
C GLU A 105 26.09 -30.64 4.29
N GLN A 106 27.16 -30.33 5.05
CA GLN A 106 27.80 -31.27 5.96
C GLN A 106 26.91 -31.59 7.17
N LEU A 107 26.35 -30.56 7.79
CA LEU A 107 25.45 -30.70 8.95
C LEU A 107 23.98 -30.94 8.56
N LYS A 108 23.65 -30.89 7.27
CA LYS A 108 22.27 -30.95 6.74
C LYS A 108 21.36 -29.87 7.33
N VAL A 109 21.90 -28.67 7.50
CA VAL A 109 21.13 -27.51 7.99
C VAL A 109 20.58 -26.74 6.79
N ASN A 110 19.26 -26.51 6.80
CA ASN A 110 18.56 -25.70 5.82
C ASN A 110 17.67 -24.67 6.54
N ASP A 111 18.28 -23.64 7.13
CA ASP A 111 17.60 -22.64 7.95
C ASP A 111 17.43 -21.33 7.18
N VAL A 112 16.28 -21.16 6.51
CA VAL A 112 15.94 -19.95 5.73
C VAL A 112 15.39 -18.86 6.66
N ARG A 113 16.01 -17.67 6.61
CA ARG A 113 15.61 -16.49 7.40
C ARG A 113 14.99 -15.39 6.54
N VAL A 114 15.37 -15.32 5.27
CA VAL A 114 14.87 -14.35 4.29
C VAL A 114 14.63 -15.06 2.97
N VAL A 115 13.50 -14.78 2.33
CA VAL A 115 13.24 -15.18 0.94
C VAL A 115 13.54 -14.00 0.01
N ILE A 116 14.14 -14.28 -1.14
CA ILE A 116 14.37 -13.32 -2.22
C ILE A 116 13.53 -13.72 -3.44
N GLU A 117 12.74 -12.78 -3.92
CA GLU A 117 12.02 -12.85 -5.20
C GLU A 117 12.61 -11.82 -6.17
N LEU A 118 13.07 -12.27 -7.34
CA LEU A 118 13.71 -11.45 -8.35
C LEU A 118 12.86 -11.38 -9.62
N LYS A 119 12.94 -10.24 -10.31
CA LYS A 119 12.25 -10.01 -11.58
C LYS A 119 13.11 -9.20 -12.54
N ASP A 120 12.84 -9.36 -13.83
CA ASP A 120 13.34 -8.47 -14.89
C ASP A 120 13.35 -6.99 -14.50
N ALA A 121 14.39 -6.26 -14.91
CA ALA A 121 14.57 -4.85 -14.59
C ALA A 121 13.44 -3.91 -15.03
N LYS A 122 12.64 -4.33 -16.03
CA LYS A 122 11.48 -3.56 -16.53
C LYS A 122 10.19 -3.84 -15.78
N LYS A 123 10.16 -4.86 -14.92
CA LYS A 123 8.92 -5.27 -14.25
C LYS A 123 8.64 -4.38 -13.06
N ASP A 124 7.38 -3.94 -13.02
CA ASP A 124 6.79 -3.33 -11.85
C ASP A 124 6.54 -4.43 -10.81
N LEU A 125 6.98 -4.19 -9.57
CA LEU A 125 6.91 -5.15 -8.48
C LEU A 125 5.48 -5.32 -7.94
N ASP A 126 4.58 -4.35 -8.22
CA ASP A 126 3.20 -4.33 -7.74
C ASP A 126 2.19 -4.76 -8.83
N LYS A 127 2.62 -4.94 -10.08
CA LYS A 127 1.69 -5.30 -11.17
C LYS A 127 1.50 -6.81 -11.31
N LYS A 128 0.24 -7.20 -11.47
CA LYS A 128 -0.16 -8.59 -11.77
C LYS A 128 0.42 -9.04 -13.11
N GLN A 129 0.85 -10.30 -13.15
CA GLN A 129 1.51 -10.86 -14.32
C GLN A 129 0.53 -11.56 -15.27
N ASN A 130 0.82 -11.52 -16.57
CA ASN A 130 0.07 -12.24 -17.60
C ASN A 130 0.50 -13.73 -17.68
N ARG A 131 0.47 -14.43 -16.54
CA ARG A 131 0.71 -15.88 -16.40
C ARG A 131 -0.49 -16.53 -15.71
N SER A 132 -0.61 -17.85 -15.77
CA SER A 132 -1.75 -18.65 -15.26
C SER A 132 -2.14 -18.38 -13.80
N THR A 133 -1.23 -17.88 -12.96
CA THR A 133 -1.46 -17.59 -11.54
C THR A 133 -1.84 -16.14 -11.25
N HIS A 134 -1.65 -15.20 -12.20
CA HIS A 134 -1.95 -13.76 -12.06
C HIS A 134 -1.43 -13.06 -10.79
N LEU A 135 -0.40 -13.60 -10.14
CA LEU A 135 0.19 -13.00 -8.93
C LEU A 135 1.18 -11.88 -9.26
N THR A 136 1.27 -10.88 -8.38
CA THR A 136 2.34 -9.87 -8.38
C THR A 136 3.68 -10.48 -7.91
N PRO A 137 4.82 -9.88 -8.25
CA PRO A 137 6.12 -10.25 -7.66
C PRO A 137 6.11 -10.28 -6.13
N VAL A 138 5.47 -9.29 -5.49
CA VAL A 138 5.34 -9.26 -4.03
C VAL A 138 4.54 -10.46 -3.51
N GLU A 139 3.39 -10.78 -4.13
CA GLU A 139 2.59 -11.96 -3.76
C GLU A 139 3.37 -13.27 -3.86
N GLN A 140 4.21 -13.40 -4.89
CA GLN A 140 5.06 -14.58 -5.08
C GLN A 140 6.05 -14.72 -3.92
N GLY A 141 6.78 -13.65 -3.58
CA GLY A 141 7.73 -13.65 -2.46
C GLY A 141 7.09 -14.04 -1.10
N PHE A 142 5.90 -13.52 -0.81
CA PHE A 142 5.17 -13.84 0.43
C PHE A 142 4.66 -15.28 0.48
N SER A 143 4.20 -15.82 -0.66
CA SER A 143 3.81 -17.23 -0.77
C SER A 143 4.96 -18.15 -0.36
N TYR A 144 6.19 -17.84 -0.77
CA TYR A 144 7.37 -18.60 -0.38
C TYR A 144 7.76 -18.45 1.09
N ALA A 145 7.66 -17.26 1.67
CA ALA A 145 7.99 -17.05 3.09
C ALA A 145 7.09 -17.88 4.02
N ASN A 146 5.77 -17.90 3.75
CA ASN A 146 4.81 -18.70 4.50
C ASN A 146 5.12 -20.21 4.47
N LYS A 147 5.84 -20.68 3.44
CA LYS A 147 6.20 -22.10 3.26
C LYS A 147 7.53 -22.49 3.88
N ASN A 148 8.33 -21.53 4.36
CA ASN A 148 9.66 -21.77 4.94
C ASN A 148 9.69 -21.78 6.48
N GLY A 149 8.50 -21.80 7.11
CA GLY A 149 8.35 -21.92 8.56
C GLY A 149 8.55 -20.60 9.31
N SER A 150 8.33 -20.63 10.62
CA SER A 150 8.25 -19.43 11.48
C SER A 150 9.56 -18.66 11.64
N LYS A 151 10.71 -19.25 11.28
CA LYS A 151 12.02 -18.60 11.33
C LYS A 151 12.27 -17.66 10.13
N CYS A 152 11.51 -17.81 9.05
CA CYS A 152 11.58 -16.91 7.89
C CYS A 152 10.88 -15.59 8.23
N GLY A 153 11.65 -14.63 8.73
CA GLY A 153 11.14 -13.38 9.28
C GLY A 153 10.98 -12.25 8.27
N TRP A 154 11.56 -12.38 7.07
CA TRP A 154 11.72 -11.28 6.12
C TRP A 154 11.55 -11.75 4.67
N VAL A 155 11.10 -10.82 3.81
CA VAL A 155 10.98 -11.02 2.35
C VAL A 155 11.68 -9.88 1.65
N ILE A 156 12.51 -10.21 0.65
CA ILE A 156 13.12 -9.25 -0.26
C ILE A 156 12.51 -9.45 -1.65
N VAL A 157 12.08 -8.36 -2.27
CA VAL A 157 11.58 -8.37 -3.66
C VAL A 157 12.39 -7.36 -4.45
N SER A 158 12.93 -7.72 -5.61
CA SER A 158 13.73 -6.79 -6.41
C SER A 158 13.60 -6.98 -7.91
N ASN A 159 13.68 -5.86 -8.64
CA ASN A 159 13.89 -5.85 -10.08
C ASN A 159 15.31 -5.39 -10.47
N PHE A 160 16.31 -5.65 -9.61
CA PHE A 160 17.72 -5.26 -9.80
C PHE A 160 18.02 -3.75 -9.79
N ILE A 161 16.99 -2.91 -9.84
CA ILE A 161 17.08 -1.45 -9.75
C ILE A 161 16.49 -1.01 -8.41
N GLU A 162 15.28 -1.47 -8.13
CA GLU A 162 14.57 -1.29 -6.88
C GLU A 162 14.63 -2.59 -6.08
N THR A 163 15.01 -2.49 -4.82
CA THR A 163 14.99 -3.58 -3.84
C THR A 163 14.11 -3.17 -2.68
N ARG A 164 13.19 -4.05 -2.29
CA ARG A 164 12.23 -3.83 -1.20
C ARG A 164 12.42 -4.87 -0.12
N LEU A 165 12.44 -4.45 1.15
CA LEU A 165 12.51 -5.31 2.33
C LEU A 165 11.18 -5.24 3.10
N TYR A 166 10.58 -6.40 3.33
CA TYR A 166 9.31 -6.55 4.03
C TYR A 166 9.46 -7.46 5.24
N LYS A 167 8.64 -7.22 6.27
CA LYS A 167 8.39 -8.23 7.31
C LYS A 167 7.52 -9.35 6.74
N SER A 168 7.83 -10.61 7.02
CA SER A 168 7.13 -11.75 6.41
C SER A 168 5.63 -11.85 6.73
N ASN A 169 5.15 -11.14 7.75
CA ASN A 169 3.74 -11.10 8.14
C ASN A 169 2.96 -9.92 7.54
N SER A 170 3.60 -8.99 6.82
CA SER A 170 2.96 -7.81 6.26
C SER A 170 3.59 -7.38 4.93
N SER A 171 2.80 -7.38 3.86
CA SER A 171 3.21 -6.88 2.54
C SER A 171 2.84 -5.42 2.30
N LEU A 172 2.26 -4.73 3.28
CA LEU A 172 1.80 -3.35 3.17
C LEU A 172 2.93 -2.34 3.26
N GLU A 173 3.83 -2.59 4.21
CA GLU A 173 4.87 -1.67 4.60
C GLU A 173 6.21 -2.29 4.26
N TYR A 174 7.09 -1.48 3.68
CA TYR A 174 8.42 -1.94 3.32
C TYR A 174 9.43 -0.82 3.31
N GLU A 175 10.70 -1.21 3.40
CA GLU A 175 11.80 -0.34 3.07
C GLU A 175 12.19 -0.49 1.62
N VAL A 176 12.29 0.64 0.90
CA VAL A 176 12.66 0.68 -0.51
C VAL A 176 14.06 1.25 -0.68
N PHE A 177 14.82 0.63 -1.58
CA PHE A 177 16.15 1.07 -1.97
C PHE A 177 16.23 1.11 -3.49
N ASP A 178 16.52 2.29 -4.04
CA ASP A 178 16.70 2.50 -5.48
C ASP A 178 18.18 2.69 -5.77
N ILE A 179 18.81 1.72 -6.43
CA ILE A 179 20.24 1.75 -6.73
C ILE A 179 20.62 2.98 -7.59
N ARG A 180 19.68 3.54 -8.37
CA ARG A 180 19.94 4.76 -9.16
C ARG A 180 20.17 5.99 -8.27
N LYS A 181 19.57 6.00 -7.07
CA LYS A 181 19.72 7.06 -6.05
C LYS A 181 20.94 6.87 -5.14
N MET A 182 21.69 5.79 -5.29
CA MET A 182 22.94 5.60 -4.56
C MET A 182 24.08 6.42 -5.17
N ASP A 183 23.87 7.70 -5.49
CA ASP A 183 24.93 8.65 -5.81
C ASP A 183 25.56 9.27 -4.56
N SER A 184 24.83 9.24 -3.44
CA SER A 184 25.30 9.67 -2.14
C SER A 184 25.72 8.51 -1.24
N GLU A 185 26.72 8.75 -0.40
CA GLU A 185 27.16 7.81 0.63
C GLU A 185 26.01 7.47 1.61
N ALA A 186 25.17 8.44 1.95
CA ALA A 186 24.04 8.26 2.86
C ALA A 186 23.05 7.17 2.38
N GLU A 187 22.69 7.17 1.10
CA GLU A 187 21.79 6.17 0.52
C GLU A 187 22.40 4.76 0.54
N PHE A 188 23.71 4.64 0.31
CA PHE A 188 24.39 3.35 0.41
C PHE A 188 24.59 2.87 1.83
N LEU A 189 24.92 3.77 2.77
CA LEU A 189 24.98 3.42 4.20
C LEU A 189 23.62 2.90 4.67
N ARG A 190 22.53 3.55 4.24
CA ARG A 190 21.16 3.10 4.53
C ARG A 190 20.88 1.72 3.93
N PHE A 191 21.16 1.52 2.64
CA PHE A 191 21.01 0.22 1.97
C PHE A 191 21.80 -0.89 2.68
N TYR A 192 23.07 -0.63 2.97
CA TYR A 192 23.95 -1.57 3.64
C TYR A 192 23.45 -1.89 5.05
N PHE A 193 23.07 -0.86 5.81
CA PHE A 193 22.60 -1.01 7.19
C PHE A 193 21.41 -1.98 7.30
N PHE A 194 20.45 -1.90 6.39
CA PHE A 194 19.27 -2.76 6.44
C PHE A 194 19.51 -4.18 5.92
N LEU A 195 20.39 -4.34 4.93
CA LEU A 195 20.46 -5.59 4.18
C LEU A 195 21.70 -6.43 4.46
N CYS A 196 22.75 -5.90 5.10
CA CYS A 196 23.95 -6.70 5.36
C CYS A 196 23.65 -7.89 6.28
N LYS A 197 24.40 -8.98 6.09
CA LYS A 197 24.21 -10.24 6.83
C LYS A 197 24.19 -10.00 8.33
N GLU A 198 25.15 -9.22 8.83
CA GLU A 198 25.36 -8.99 10.26
C GLU A 198 24.17 -8.26 10.92
N HIS A 199 23.38 -7.50 10.16
CA HIS A 199 22.23 -6.77 10.70
C HIS A 199 20.92 -7.49 10.47
N LEU A 200 20.71 -8.11 9.30
CA LEU A 200 19.43 -8.68 8.91
C LEU A 200 19.18 -10.07 9.51
N ILE A 201 20.21 -10.90 9.63
CA ILE A 201 20.06 -12.29 10.11
C ILE A 201 20.99 -12.61 11.28
N VAL A 202 20.54 -13.49 12.17
CA VAL A 202 21.34 -14.06 13.26
C VAL A 202 20.95 -15.51 13.47
N GLU A 203 21.90 -16.35 13.89
CA GLU A 203 21.64 -17.78 14.09
C GLU A 203 20.65 -17.99 15.24
N ASN A 204 20.90 -17.30 16.36
CA ASN A 204 20.14 -17.40 17.61
C ASN A 204 19.69 -16.02 18.09
N GLY A 205 18.45 -15.92 18.55
CA GLY A 205 17.86 -14.67 19.02
C GLY A 205 17.29 -13.80 17.90
N LYS A 206 17.37 -12.49 18.09
CA LYS A 206 16.79 -11.47 17.19
C LYS A 206 17.93 -10.67 16.56
N SER A 207 17.90 -10.51 15.24
CA SER A 207 18.86 -9.68 14.51
C SER A 207 18.71 -8.20 14.88
N LEU A 208 19.63 -7.34 14.43
CA LEU A 208 19.49 -5.90 14.65
C LEU A 208 18.20 -5.37 14.02
N ILE A 209 17.86 -5.84 12.82
CA ILE A 209 16.65 -5.42 12.11
C ILE A 209 15.38 -5.98 12.77
N ASP A 210 15.42 -7.19 13.36
CA ASP A 210 14.31 -7.70 14.19
C ASP A 210 14.07 -6.82 15.43
N GLN A 211 15.14 -6.42 16.13
CA GLN A 211 15.05 -5.53 17.30
C GLN A 211 14.52 -4.15 16.92
N LEU A 212 15.00 -3.60 15.79
CA LEU A 212 14.53 -2.33 15.26
C LEU A 212 13.03 -2.38 14.93
N TYR A 213 12.55 -3.52 14.40
CA TYR A 213 11.14 -3.71 14.08
C TYR A 213 10.26 -3.75 15.33
N GLU A 214 10.73 -4.43 16.39
CA GLU A 214 10.02 -4.44 17.67
C GLU A 214 9.99 -3.06 18.34
N GLU A 215 11.11 -2.32 18.32
CA GLU A 215 11.14 -0.94 18.82
C GLU A 215 10.19 -0.02 18.03
N ASN A 216 10.03 -0.25 16.72
CA ASN A 216 9.10 0.50 15.86
C ASN A 216 7.63 0.24 16.21
N GLU A 217 7.29 -1.02 16.50
CA GLU A 217 5.95 -1.44 16.92
C GLU A 217 5.61 -0.87 18.31
N GLU A 218 6.54 -0.98 19.26
CA GLU A 218 6.38 -0.41 20.61
C GLU A 218 6.20 1.11 20.56
N MET A 219 6.99 1.80 19.73
CA MET A 219 6.85 3.23 19.51
C MET A 219 5.50 3.59 18.88
N GLY A 220 5.03 2.82 17.90
CA GLY A 220 3.71 3.01 17.29
C GLY A 220 2.57 2.86 18.30
N LEU A 221 2.65 1.84 19.15
CA LEU A 221 1.65 1.61 20.20
C LEU A 221 1.65 2.74 21.24
N ALA A 222 2.83 3.24 21.65
CA ALA A 222 2.94 4.35 22.58
C ALA A 222 2.31 5.63 22.01
N ILE A 223 2.68 6.00 20.78
CA ILE A 223 2.13 7.16 20.06
C ILE A 223 0.61 7.05 19.92
N SER A 224 0.10 5.87 19.52
CA SER A 224 -1.33 5.60 19.38
C SER A 224 -2.09 5.85 20.69
N ASN A 225 -1.58 5.32 21.81
CA ASN A 225 -2.20 5.50 23.12
C ASN A 225 -2.16 6.96 23.60
N ASP A 226 -1.03 7.64 23.41
CA ASP A 226 -0.86 9.03 23.83
C ASP A 226 -1.76 9.96 23.01
N PHE A 227 -1.80 9.78 21.69
CA PHE A 227 -2.70 10.51 20.81
C PHE A 227 -4.16 10.27 21.18
N TYR A 228 -4.57 9.00 21.35
CA TYR A 228 -5.97 8.68 21.66
C TYR A 228 -6.41 9.30 22.99
N LYS A 229 -5.52 9.36 23.98
CA LYS A 229 -5.79 10.03 25.25
C LYS A 229 -6.10 11.51 25.04
N VAL A 230 -5.24 12.24 24.32
CA VAL A 230 -5.44 13.66 24.00
C VAL A 230 -6.71 13.88 23.17
N TYR A 231 -6.92 13.03 22.17
CA TYR A 231 -8.13 13.03 21.32
C TYR A 231 -9.41 12.89 22.16
N LYS A 232 -9.42 11.94 23.11
CA LYS A 232 -10.55 11.69 23.99
C LYS A 232 -10.81 12.85 24.94
N GLU A 233 -9.76 13.43 25.50
CA GLU A 233 -9.84 14.61 26.37
C GLU A 233 -10.50 15.78 25.61
N ILE A 234 -9.97 16.14 24.43
CA ILE A 234 -10.50 17.23 23.59
C ILE A 234 -11.93 16.97 23.15
N ARG A 235 -12.28 15.74 22.75
CA ARG A 235 -13.67 15.37 22.40
C ARG A 235 -14.62 15.63 23.56
N ASN A 236 -14.24 15.24 24.77
CA ASN A 236 -15.07 15.39 25.96
C ASN A 236 -15.20 16.86 26.37
N ASP A 237 -14.13 17.64 26.24
CA ASP A 237 -14.15 19.09 26.52
C ASP A 237 -15.03 19.82 25.50
N LEU A 238 -14.89 19.51 24.21
CA LEU A 238 -15.76 20.01 23.15
C LEU A 238 -17.22 19.65 23.41
N TYR A 239 -17.49 18.39 23.75
CA TYR A 239 -18.84 17.94 24.05
C TYR A 239 -19.44 18.68 25.25
N THR A 240 -18.67 18.87 26.32
CA THR A 240 -19.10 19.59 27.51
C THR A 240 -19.41 21.06 27.19
N SER A 241 -18.51 21.73 26.48
CA SER A 241 -18.72 23.11 26.01
C SER A 241 -19.96 23.23 25.12
N LEU A 242 -20.19 22.28 24.21
CA LEU A 242 -21.39 22.27 23.37
C LEU A 242 -22.67 22.18 24.19
N LYS A 243 -22.71 21.35 25.24
CA LYS A 243 -23.88 21.22 26.13
C LYS A 243 -24.17 22.51 26.90
N GLU A 244 -23.14 23.14 27.43
CA GLU A 244 -23.27 24.38 28.20
C GLU A 244 -23.76 25.54 27.33
N ASN A 245 -23.24 25.64 26.11
CA ASN A 245 -23.50 26.75 25.21
C ASN A 245 -24.74 26.57 24.33
N ASN A 246 -25.26 25.34 24.22
CA ASN A 246 -26.42 25.02 23.38
C ASN A 246 -27.49 24.23 24.17
N PRO A 247 -27.99 24.73 25.32
CA PRO A 247 -28.83 23.97 26.26
C PRO A 247 -30.22 23.59 25.73
N LYS A 248 -30.63 24.12 24.57
CA LYS A 248 -31.90 23.80 23.90
C LYS A 248 -31.78 22.68 22.86
N CYS A 249 -30.55 22.28 22.53
CA CYS A 249 -30.29 21.23 21.56
C CYS A 249 -30.34 19.86 22.25
N ASP A 250 -30.72 18.84 21.48
CA ASP A 250 -30.70 17.46 21.92
C ASP A 250 -29.26 16.99 22.25
N GLU A 251 -29.08 16.31 23.37
CA GLU A 251 -27.75 15.92 23.86
C GLU A 251 -27.06 14.92 22.92
N LEU A 252 -27.82 13.98 22.34
CA LEU A 252 -27.30 13.02 21.36
C LEU A 252 -26.88 13.71 20.06
N LEU A 253 -27.64 14.73 19.62
CA LEU A 253 -27.24 15.60 18.50
C LEU A 253 -25.91 16.30 18.80
N LEU A 254 -25.78 16.94 19.96
CA LEU A 254 -24.54 17.64 20.36
C LEU A 254 -23.34 16.70 20.41
N PHE A 255 -23.50 15.51 20.98
CA PHE A 255 -22.44 14.50 20.99
C PHE A 255 -22.06 14.09 19.56
N THR A 256 -23.04 13.81 18.71
CA THR A 256 -22.82 13.45 17.30
C THR A 256 -22.10 14.57 16.53
N LYS A 257 -22.44 15.83 16.81
CA LYS A 257 -21.77 16.99 16.19
C LYS A 257 -20.34 17.16 16.71
N SER A 258 -20.09 16.93 18.00
CA SER A 258 -18.73 16.93 18.56
C SER A 258 -17.84 15.92 17.83
N GLN A 259 -18.33 14.69 17.63
CA GLN A 259 -17.60 13.64 16.92
C GLN A 259 -17.33 14.04 15.46
N LYS A 260 -18.31 14.61 14.76
CA LYS A 260 -18.14 15.08 13.39
C LYS A 260 -17.08 16.19 13.28
N ILE A 261 -16.97 17.08 14.26
CA ILE A 261 -15.91 18.09 14.32
C ILE A 261 -14.54 17.41 14.50
N MET A 262 -14.42 16.46 15.44
CA MET A 262 -13.20 15.69 15.66
C MET A 262 -12.74 14.95 14.38
N ASP A 263 -13.67 14.32 13.66
CA ASP A 263 -13.37 13.57 12.43
C ASP A 263 -12.92 14.51 11.31
N ARG A 264 -13.60 15.66 11.14
CA ARG A 264 -13.18 16.70 10.18
C ARG A 264 -11.80 17.23 10.49
N PHE A 265 -11.52 17.50 11.76
CA PHE A 265 -10.24 18.03 12.20
C PHE A 265 -9.10 17.02 11.99
N THR A 266 -9.30 15.78 12.41
CA THR A 266 -8.31 14.69 12.22
C THR A 266 -7.99 14.49 10.74
N PHE A 267 -9.00 14.56 9.87
CA PHE A 267 -8.80 14.51 8.41
C PHE A 267 -7.97 15.70 7.90
N ILE A 268 -8.19 16.91 8.43
CA ILE A 268 -7.40 18.09 8.07
C ILE A 268 -5.94 17.88 8.44
N CYS A 269 -5.62 17.48 9.67
CA CYS A 269 -4.24 17.22 10.09
C CYS A 269 -3.56 16.18 9.20
N PHE A 270 -4.24 15.06 8.93
CA PHE A 270 -3.73 14.04 8.02
C PHE A 270 -3.44 14.59 6.61
N CYS A 271 -4.36 15.39 6.06
CA CYS A 271 -4.18 15.96 4.74
C CYS A 271 -3.09 17.04 4.68
N GLU A 272 -2.86 17.81 5.74
CA GLU A 272 -1.77 18.77 5.81
C GLU A 272 -0.41 18.05 5.73
N ASP A 273 -0.22 17.00 6.51
CA ASP A 273 1.05 16.26 6.58
C ASP A 273 1.29 15.37 5.35
N CYS A 274 0.24 14.86 4.73
CA CYS A 274 0.32 14.14 3.46
C CYS A 274 0.49 15.07 2.24
N GLY A 275 0.50 16.40 2.43
CA GLY A 275 0.62 17.38 1.34
C GLY A 275 -0.61 17.49 0.44
N LEU A 276 -1.77 17.00 0.91
CA LEU A 276 -3.06 17.13 0.25
C LEU A 276 -3.73 18.49 0.51
N LEU A 277 -3.40 19.09 1.66
CA LEU A 277 -3.74 20.47 2.00
C LEU A 277 -2.46 21.27 2.23
N PRO A 278 -2.50 22.61 2.07
CA PRO A 278 -1.41 23.47 2.49
C PRO A 278 -0.97 23.18 3.94
N GLN A 279 0.33 23.14 4.19
CA GLN A 279 0.87 22.86 5.52
C GLN A 279 0.50 23.93 6.55
N HIS A 280 0.26 23.50 7.79
CA HIS A 280 -0.01 24.35 8.95
C HIS A 280 -1.26 25.23 8.79
N ILE A 281 -2.32 24.75 8.12
CA ILE A 281 -3.54 25.56 7.95
C ILE A 281 -4.15 25.86 9.29
N PHE A 282 -4.33 24.86 10.15
CA PHE A 282 -4.99 25.10 11.42
C PHE A 282 -4.24 26.12 12.30
N GLN A 283 -2.92 25.99 12.39
CA GLN A 283 -2.06 26.93 13.13
C GLN A 283 -2.20 28.36 12.57
N ARG A 284 -2.23 28.53 11.24
CA ARG A 284 -2.46 29.84 10.61
C ARG A 284 -3.85 30.40 10.90
N LEU A 285 -4.88 29.55 10.98
CA LEU A 285 -6.22 30.00 11.35
C LEU A 285 -6.23 30.54 12.78
N VAL A 286 -5.64 29.81 13.74
CA VAL A 286 -5.48 30.26 15.14
C VAL A 286 -4.70 31.58 15.21
N GLU A 287 -3.56 31.69 14.52
CA GLU A 287 -2.80 32.94 14.46
C GLU A 287 -3.61 34.11 13.89
N SER A 288 -4.40 33.86 12.84
CA SER A 288 -5.22 34.90 12.21
C SER A 288 -6.35 35.39 13.12
N THR A 289 -6.95 34.52 13.94
CA THR A 289 -8.07 34.86 14.82
C THR A 289 -7.59 35.65 16.03
N HIS A 290 -6.38 35.35 16.54
CA HIS A 290 -5.70 36.13 17.57
C HIS A 290 -5.34 37.55 17.10
N ASN A 291 -4.92 37.69 15.84
CA ASN A 291 -4.57 38.99 15.25
C ASN A 291 -5.79 39.80 14.75
N SER A 292 -6.99 39.24 14.83
CA SER A 292 -8.23 39.89 14.39
C SER A 292 -8.72 40.96 15.38
N PHE A 293 -9.12 42.12 14.87
CA PHE A 293 -9.78 43.18 15.66
C PHE A 293 -11.22 42.82 16.08
N SER A 294 -11.77 41.71 15.61
CA SER A 294 -13.10 41.25 16.02
C SER A 294 -13.07 40.73 17.47
N PHE A 295 -14.05 41.14 18.26
CA PHE A 295 -14.29 40.69 19.64
C PHE A 295 -15.22 39.46 19.71
N SER A 296 -15.59 38.87 18.57
CA SER A 296 -16.41 37.65 18.57
C SER A 296 -15.66 36.52 19.30
N PRO A 297 -16.31 35.77 20.19
CA PRO A 297 -15.70 34.61 20.84
C PRO A 297 -15.75 33.33 19.99
N THR A 298 -16.21 33.42 18.73
CA THR A 298 -16.40 32.28 17.80
C THR A 298 -15.64 32.46 16.48
N LYS A 299 -14.59 33.28 16.46
CA LYS A 299 -13.88 33.64 15.22
C LYS A 299 -13.24 32.42 14.58
N LEU A 300 -12.61 31.58 15.41
CA LEU A 300 -11.97 30.35 14.94
C LEU A 300 -13.00 29.37 14.38
N TRP A 301 -14.19 29.30 14.99
CA TRP A 301 -15.29 28.50 14.45
C TRP A 301 -15.76 29.00 13.06
N ASP A 302 -15.89 30.31 12.89
CA ASP A 302 -16.28 30.90 11.60
C ASP A 302 -15.25 30.62 10.50
N GLU A 303 -13.96 30.75 10.80
CA GLU A 303 -12.87 30.42 9.88
C GLU A 303 -12.84 28.90 9.56
N LEU A 304 -13.05 28.03 10.57
CA LEU A 304 -13.15 26.59 10.36
C LEU A 304 -14.30 26.20 9.44
N LYS A 305 -15.48 26.82 9.57
CA LYS A 305 -16.58 26.62 8.61
C LYS A 305 -16.17 27.03 7.19
N GLY A 306 -15.44 28.13 7.06
CA GLY A 306 -14.86 28.56 5.79
C GLY A 306 -13.93 27.51 5.19
N LEU A 307 -13.03 26.94 6.01
CA LEU A 307 -12.14 25.85 5.62
C LEU A 307 -12.91 24.59 5.22
N PHE A 308 -13.91 24.15 5.99
CA PHE A 308 -14.73 22.99 5.66
C PHE A 308 -15.41 23.14 4.31
N ASN A 309 -15.97 24.32 4.03
CA ASN A 309 -16.57 24.61 2.73
C ASN A 309 -15.52 24.64 1.60
N ALA A 310 -14.33 25.20 1.85
CA ALA A 310 -13.23 25.18 0.90
C ALA A 310 -12.77 23.74 0.57
N ILE A 311 -12.78 22.84 1.55
CA ILE A 311 -12.47 21.42 1.35
C ILE A 311 -13.60 20.73 0.53
N ASP A 312 -14.87 20.94 0.87
CA ASP A 312 -16.02 20.31 0.17
C ASP A 312 -16.19 20.79 -1.28
N LYS A 313 -15.95 22.09 -1.54
CA LYS A 313 -16.19 22.72 -2.85
C LYS A 313 -14.92 22.96 -3.67
N GLY A 314 -13.76 22.93 -3.03
CA GLY A 314 -12.50 23.41 -3.59
C GLY A 314 -12.33 24.91 -3.42
N ASN A 315 -11.08 25.35 -3.27
CA ASN A 315 -10.69 26.76 -3.24
C ASN A 315 -9.31 26.92 -3.92
N PRO A 316 -9.29 27.07 -5.26
CA PRO A 316 -8.05 27.15 -6.03
C PRO A 316 -7.10 28.29 -5.61
N PRO A 317 -7.58 29.51 -5.27
CA PRO A 317 -6.72 30.57 -4.74
C PRO A 317 -5.92 30.17 -3.50
N MET A 318 -6.50 29.34 -2.62
CA MET A 318 -5.85 28.82 -1.42
C MET A 318 -5.13 27.48 -1.66
N LYS A 319 -5.04 27.01 -2.91
CA LYS A 319 -4.48 25.70 -3.29
C LYS A 319 -5.19 24.52 -2.61
N ILE A 320 -6.49 24.64 -2.37
CA ILE A 320 -7.32 23.56 -1.81
C ILE A 320 -8.10 22.90 -2.94
N ASN A 321 -7.85 21.61 -3.15
CA ASN A 321 -8.62 20.80 -4.08
C ASN A 321 -10.03 20.53 -3.54
N ARG A 322 -10.95 20.18 -4.44
CA ARG A 322 -12.28 19.74 -4.05
C ARG A 322 -12.23 18.29 -3.57
N TYR A 323 -12.41 18.10 -2.27
CA TYR A 323 -12.56 16.80 -1.64
C TYR A 323 -14.06 16.54 -1.46
N ASN A 324 -14.66 15.81 -2.42
CA ASN A 324 -16.05 15.36 -2.29
C ASN A 324 -16.21 14.47 -1.05
N GLY A 325 -17.42 14.36 -0.50
CA GLY A 325 -17.74 13.37 0.52
C GLY A 325 -18.86 13.80 1.45
N GLY A 326 -19.32 12.88 2.30
CA GLY A 326 -20.31 13.19 3.34
C GLY A 326 -19.75 14.00 4.52
N LEU A 327 -18.44 13.90 4.77
CA LEU A 327 -17.79 14.43 5.97
C LEU A 327 -17.85 15.97 6.02
N PHE A 328 -17.45 16.65 4.94
CA PHE A 328 -17.38 18.13 4.87
C PHE A 328 -18.62 18.79 4.27
N LYS A 329 -19.64 18.02 3.87
CA LYS A 329 -20.89 18.57 3.38
C LYS A 329 -21.51 19.53 4.41
N ALA A 330 -22.07 20.63 3.93
CA ALA A 330 -22.80 21.61 4.74
C ALA A 330 -23.81 20.91 5.66
N ASP A 331 -23.86 21.36 6.91
CA ASP A 331 -24.61 20.71 7.98
C ASP A 331 -25.29 21.80 8.81
N PRO A 332 -26.52 22.20 8.46
CA PRO A 332 -27.19 23.32 9.11
C PRO A 332 -27.32 23.19 10.63
N ASP A 333 -27.48 21.96 11.13
CA ASP A 333 -27.58 21.70 12.57
C ASP A 333 -26.24 21.94 13.25
N LEU A 334 -25.11 21.56 12.62
CA LEU A 334 -23.77 21.83 13.13
C LEU A 334 -23.39 23.31 12.99
N ASP A 335 -23.67 23.90 11.82
CA ASP A 335 -23.25 25.25 11.45
C ASP A 335 -23.97 26.34 12.29
N SER A 336 -25.09 25.99 12.92
CA SER A 336 -25.86 26.84 13.83
C SER A 336 -25.48 26.75 15.30
N LEU A 337 -24.60 25.81 15.69
CA LEU A 337 -24.15 25.68 17.08
C LEU A 337 -23.23 26.83 17.48
N LEU A 338 -23.36 27.24 18.75
CA LEU A 338 -22.43 28.15 19.41
C LEU A 338 -21.22 27.37 19.92
N ILE A 339 -20.06 27.61 19.31
CA ILE A 339 -18.78 26.97 19.63
C ILE A 339 -17.75 28.06 19.87
N TYR A 340 -17.20 28.10 21.08
CA TYR A 340 -16.23 29.11 21.46
C TYR A 340 -14.80 28.74 21.06
N ASP A 341 -13.97 29.77 20.86
CA ASP A 341 -12.60 29.62 20.40
C ASP A 341 -11.71 28.90 21.42
N ASP A 342 -11.99 29.03 22.73
CA ASP A 342 -11.21 28.43 23.81
C ASP A 342 -11.11 26.90 23.71
N VAL A 343 -12.23 26.22 23.48
CA VAL A 343 -12.25 24.75 23.30
C VAL A 343 -11.70 24.32 21.94
N LEU A 344 -11.75 25.21 20.94
CA LEU A 344 -11.19 24.95 19.61
C LEU A 344 -9.66 25.14 19.59
N GLU A 345 -9.10 26.04 20.39
CA GLU A 345 -7.65 26.24 20.50
C GLU A 345 -6.93 25.00 21.04
N GLU A 346 -7.60 24.22 21.90
CA GLU A 346 -7.10 22.94 22.43
C GLU A 346 -6.76 21.91 21.34
N PHE A 347 -7.39 22.00 20.16
CA PHE A 347 -7.08 21.17 19.00
C PHE A 347 -5.65 21.34 18.48
N THR A 348 -4.96 22.42 18.88
CA THR A 348 -3.54 22.63 18.57
C THR A 348 -2.70 21.45 19.05
N LYS A 349 -3.05 20.87 20.22
CA LYS A 349 -2.39 19.69 20.79
C LYS A 349 -2.45 18.47 19.87
N LEU A 350 -3.51 18.33 19.08
CA LEU A 350 -3.63 17.24 18.10
C LEU A 350 -2.83 17.55 16.83
N SER A 351 -2.79 18.82 16.41
CA SER A 351 -2.02 19.24 15.23
C SER A 351 -0.49 19.17 15.39
N GLU A 352 0.00 18.98 16.63
CA GLU A 352 1.44 18.81 16.91
C GLU A 352 1.96 17.41 16.58
N TYR A 353 1.07 16.42 16.42
CA TYR A 353 1.45 15.06 16.02
C TYR A 353 1.74 14.99 14.52
N ASP A 354 2.71 14.16 14.12
CA ASP A 354 3.04 13.91 12.71
C ASP A 354 2.14 12.80 12.13
N PHE A 355 1.16 13.18 11.32
CA PHE A 355 0.25 12.25 10.64
C PHE A 355 0.84 11.64 9.36
N GLY A 356 1.97 12.16 8.88
CA GLY A 356 2.69 11.63 7.73
C GLY A 356 3.58 10.44 8.08
N SER A 357 4.08 10.37 9.32
CA SER A 357 5.00 9.32 9.76
C SER A 357 4.58 8.60 11.05
N ASP A 358 4.28 9.33 12.12
CA ASP A 358 4.04 8.77 13.45
C ASP A 358 2.62 8.21 13.60
N LEU A 359 1.61 8.89 13.04
CA LEU A 359 0.20 8.45 12.98
C LEU A 359 -0.17 8.01 11.56
N ASN A 360 0.52 7.00 11.04
CA ASN A 360 0.22 6.44 9.72
C ASN A 360 -1.20 5.81 9.67
N VAL A 361 -1.64 5.42 8.47
CA VAL A 361 -2.99 4.86 8.22
C VAL A 361 -3.33 3.69 9.15
N ASN A 362 -2.35 2.83 9.47
CA ASN A 362 -2.56 1.68 10.36
C ASN A 362 -2.84 2.13 11.79
N ILE A 363 -2.06 3.08 12.32
CA ILE A 363 -2.25 3.63 13.67
C ILE A 363 -3.57 4.40 13.76
N LEU A 364 -3.89 5.23 12.76
CA LEU A 364 -5.19 5.91 12.69
C LEU A 364 -6.35 4.92 12.67
N GLY A 365 -6.24 3.83 11.93
CA GLY A 365 -7.23 2.76 11.93
C GLY A 365 -7.51 2.23 13.34
N GLN A 366 -6.47 1.93 14.11
CA GLN A 366 -6.61 1.48 15.51
C GLN A 366 -7.27 2.54 16.40
N ILE A 367 -6.89 3.81 16.24
CA ILE A 367 -7.46 4.95 16.99
C ILE A 367 -8.96 5.10 16.66
N PHE A 368 -9.34 4.98 15.39
CA PHE A 368 -10.74 5.05 14.96
C PHE A 368 -11.56 3.84 15.45
N GLU A 369 -11.01 2.62 15.44
CA GLU A 369 -11.69 1.47 16.05
C GLU A 369 -11.97 1.70 17.54
N GLN A 370 -10.95 2.18 18.26
CA GLN A 370 -11.10 2.48 19.68
C GLN A 370 -12.09 3.63 19.91
N SER A 371 -12.15 4.61 19.01
CA SER A 371 -13.11 5.72 19.12
C SER A 371 -14.54 5.27 18.87
N ILE A 372 -14.78 4.35 17.94
CA ILE A 372 -16.13 3.80 17.66
C ILE A 372 -16.72 3.15 18.91
N SER A 373 -15.96 2.28 19.59
CA SER A 373 -16.42 1.61 20.81
C SER A 373 -16.80 2.62 21.91
N ASP A 374 -15.95 3.63 22.14
CA ASP A 374 -16.20 4.70 23.09
C ASP A 374 -17.44 5.54 22.69
N VAL A 375 -17.61 5.84 21.40
CA VAL A 375 -18.74 6.61 20.87
C VAL A 375 -20.04 5.85 21.06
N GLU A 376 -20.07 4.55 20.77
CA GLU A 376 -21.25 3.72 21.00
C GLU A 376 -21.62 3.63 22.48
N GLN A 377 -20.63 3.49 23.36
CA GLN A 377 -20.84 3.51 24.80
C GLN A 377 -21.50 4.82 25.25
N ILE A 378 -20.94 5.97 24.86
CA ILE A 378 -21.47 7.28 25.25
C ILE A 378 -22.88 7.50 24.68
N LYS A 379 -23.15 7.09 23.44
CA LYS A 379 -24.50 7.15 22.86
C LYS A 379 -25.51 6.32 23.64
N ASN A 380 -25.13 5.13 24.08
CA ASN A 380 -25.99 4.27 24.89
C ASN A 380 -26.28 4.89 26.25
N GLU A 381 -25.27 5.48 26.90
CA GLU A 381 -25.42 6.19 28.17
C GLU A 381 -26.37 7.39 28.03
N ILE A 382 -26.23 8.21 26.98
CA ILE A 382 -27.14 9.33 26.69
C ILE A 382 -28.58 8.84 26.47
N ASN A 383 -28.76 7.71 25.79
CA ASN A 383 -30.08 7.11 25.55
C ASN A 383 -30.65 6.35 26.76
N GLY A 384 -29.96 6.30 27.90
CA GLY A 384 -30.40 5.58 29.09
C GLY A 384 -30.36 4.05 28.96
N ILE A 385 -29.61 3.52 27.99
CA ILE A 385 -29.41 2.08 27.80
C ILE A 385 -28.28 1.65 28.74
N VAL A 386 -28.64 1.03 29.88
CA VAL A 386 -27.67 0.52 30.86
C VAL A 386 -26.92 -0.68 30.26
N SER A 387 -25.68 -0.45 29.86
CA SER A 387 -24.76 -1.51 29.44
C SER A 387 -23.99 -2.00 30.68
N GLU A 388 -24.03 -3.29 30.99
CA GLU A 388 -23.26 -3.86 32.10
C GLU A 388 -21.75 -3.59 31.91
N ALA A 389 -21.19 -2.81 32.83
CA ALA A 389 -19.78 -2.43 32.85
C ALA A 389 -18.90 -3.60 33.35
N LYS A 390 -18.73 -4.66 32.55
CA LYS A 390 -17.67 -5.67 32.76
C LYS A 390 -17.12 -6.19 31.43
N GLY A 391 -15.92 -5.73 31.06
CA GLY A 391 -14.97 -6.48 30.23
C GLY A 391 -15.31 -6.70 28.74
N LYS A 392 -15.57 -5.65 27.97
CA LYS A 392 -16.17 -5.75 26.62
C LYS A 392 -15.24 -5.81 25.39
N ARG A 393 -13.90 -5.78 25.51
CA ARG A 393 -13.04 -6.04 24.31
C ARG A 393 -13.26 -7.45 23.71
N LYS A 394 -13.82 -8.40 24.47
CA LYS A 394 -14.13 -9.75 23.99
C LYS A 394 -15.57 -9.95 23.49
N ASP A 395 -16.52 -9.10 23.90
CA ASP A 395 -17.95 -9.31 23.61
C ASP A 395 -18.42 -8.54 22.37
N ASP A 396 -17.81 -7.39 22.05
CA ASP A 396 -18.17 -6.61 20.86
C ASP A 396 -17.37 -7.01 19.60
N GLY A 397 -16.42 -7.95 19.72
CA GLY A 397 -15.63 -8.46 18.59
C GLY A 397 -14.73 -7.42 17.90
N ILE A 398 -14.48 -6.28 18.54
CA ILE A 398 -13.72 -5.15 17.99
C ILE A 398 -12.22 -5.46 18.02
N PHE A 399 -11.77 -6.28 17.07
CA PHE A 399 -10.38 -6.50 16.77
C PHE A 399 -10.10 -5.97 15.36
N TYR A 400 -9.11 -5.10 15.23
CA TYR A 400 -8.59 -4.73 13.91
C TYR A 400 -8.17 -6.02 13.20
N THR A 401 -8.77 -6.28 12.04
CA THR A 401 -8.43 -7.46 11.24
C THR A 401 -7.09 -7.18 10.56
N PRO A 402 -6.01 -7.93 10.87
CA PRO A 402 -4.72 -7.69 10.26
C PRO A 402 -4.79 -7.76 8.73
N TYR A 403 -3.96 -6.97 8.05
CA TYR A 403 -3.97 -6.88 6.59
C TYR A 403 -3.88 -8.23 5.88
N TYR A 404 -3.00 -9.14 6.34
CA TYR A 404 -2.88 -10.46 5.71
C TYR A 404 -4.20 -11.26 5.78
N VAL A 405 -4.99 -11.05 6.84
CA VAL A 405 -6.31 -11.66 7.00
C VAL A 405 -7.32 -10.99 6.08
N THR A 406 -7.40 -9.66 6.05
CA THR A 406 -8.33 -8.96 5.14
C THR A 406 -8.02 -9.27 3.68
N ARG A 407 -6.74 -9.27 3.29
CA ARG A 407 -6.28 -9.66 1.95
C ARG A 407 -6.72 -11.06 1.60
N TYR A 408 -6.46 -12.03 2.47
CA TYR A 408 -6.89 -13.41 2.26
C TYR A 408 -8.41 -13.50 2.08
N ILE A 409 -9.19 -12.83 2.94
CA ILE A 409 -10.66 -12.82 2.81
C ILE A 409 -11.07 -12.22 1.46
N VAL A 410 -10.47 -11.10 1.04
CA VAL A 410 -10.77 -10.45 -0.25
C VAL A 410 -10.43 -11.37 -1.43
N GLU A 411 -9.28 -12.03 -1.43
CA GLU A 411 -8.89 -13.00 -2.47
C GLU A 411 -9.90 -14.15 -2.56
N GLN A 412 -10.31 -14.72 -1.42
CA GLN A 412 -11.26 -15.83 -1.36
C GLN A 412 -12.73 -15.41 -1.61
N THR A 413 -13.04 -14.11 -1.60
CA THR A 413 -14.41 -13.60 -1.80
C THR A 413 -14.54 -12.81 -3.09
N VAL A 414 -14.08 -11.55 -3.11
CA VAL A 414 -14.09 -10.65 -4.28
C VAL A 414 -13.27 -11.25 -5.41
N GLY A 415 -12.07 -11.77 -5.11
CA GLY A 415 -11.20 -12.42 -6.09
C GLY A 415 -11.84 -13.66 -6.72
N ALA A 416 -12.42 -14.54 -5.90
CA ALA A 416 -13.17 -15.71 -6.37
C ALA A 416 -14.37 -15.33 -7.25
N PHE A 417 -15.18 -14.34 -6.81
CA PHE A 417 -16.30 -13.82 -7.60
C PHE A 417 -15.86 -13.27 -8.95
N LEU A 418 -14.80 -12.47 -8.98
CA LEU A 418 -14.29 -11.88 -10.22
C LEU A 418 -13.72 -12.95 -11.16
N SER A 419 -13.03 -13.96 -10.63
CA SER A 419 -12.56 -15.11 -11.41
C SER A 419 -13.72 -15.86 -12.09
N GLN A 420 -14.81 -16.11 -11.35
CA GLN A 420 -16.01 -16.69 -11.94
C GLN A 420 -16.60 -15.78 -13.03
N LYS A 421 -16.67 -14.46 -12.80
CA LYS A 421 -17.17 -13.51 -13.80
C LYS A 421 -16.31 -13.46 -15.07
N LYS A 422 -14.99 -13.56 -14.96
CA LYS A 422 -14.07 -13.64 -16.10
C LYS A 422 -14.43 -14.84 -17.00
N GLU A 423 -14.63 -16.02 -16.42
CA GLU A 423 -15.03 -17.22 -17.19
C GLU A 423 -16.45 -17.09 -17.77
N GLU A 424 -17.43 -16.62 -16.99
CA GLU A 424 -18.79 -16.36 -17.49
C GLU A 424 -18.80 -15.39 -18.68
N LEU A 425 -17.95 -14.37 -18.66
CA LEU A 425 -17.84 -13.39 -19.74
C LEU A 425 -17.31 -14.00 -21.03
N LYS A 426 -16.29 -14.88 -20.97
CA LYS A 426 -15.80 -15.62 -22.14
C LYS A 426 -16.92 -16.40 -22.82
N HIS A 427 -17.78 -17.07 -22.04
CA HIS A 427 -18.95 -17.75 -22.59
C HIS A 427 -20.04 -16.77 -23.07
N SER A 428 -20.23 -15.65 -22.39
CA SER A 428 -21.27 -14.66 -22.71
C SER A 428 -21.12 -14.04 -24.10
N LEU A 429 -19.89 -13.92 -24.60
CA LEU A 429 -19.56 -13.37 -25.92
C LEU A 429 -20.12 -14.21 -27.07
N PHE A 430 -20.43 -15.49 -26.81
CA PHE A 430 -20.93 -16.44 -27.81
C PHE A 430 -22.38 -16.86 -27.56
N LYS A 431 -23.09 -16.27 -26.58
CA LYS A 431 -24.49 -16.62 -26.27
C LYS A 431 -25.46 -16.41 -27.44
N GLN A 432 -25.15 -15.46 -28.34
CA GLN A 432 -25.96 -15.16 -29.53
C GLN A 432 -25.42 -15.83 -30.81
N GLY A 433 -24.50 -16.80 -30.67
CA GLY A 433 -23.82 -17.45 -31.78
C GLY A 433 -22.35 -17.04 -31.89
N ALA A 434 -21.79 -17.07 -33.09
CA ALA A 434 -20.39 -16.67 -33.30
C ALA A 434 -20.19 -15.18 -33.02
N PHE A 435 -19.05 -14.82 -32.40
CA PHE A 435 -18.59 -13.45 -32.32
C PHE A 435 -18.23 -12.96 -33.72
N LYS A 436 -18.73 -11.78 -34.08
CA LYS A 436 -18.61 -11.22 -35.42
C LYS A 436 -17.73 -9.98 -35.40
N ALA A 437 -16.59 -10.05 -36.06
CA ALA A 437 -15.64 -8.96 -36.22
C ALA A 437 -15.67 -8.44 -37.65
N THR A 438 -15.76 -7.13 -37.82
CA THR A 438 -15.57 -6.51 -39.15
C THR A 438 -14.13 -6.06 -39.27
N VAL A 439 -13.42 -6.60 -40.27
CA VAL A 439 -12.00 -6.33 -40.51
C VAL A 439 -11.81 -5.88 -41.96
N ARG A 440 -11.00 -4.83 -42.15
CA ARG A 440 -10.68 -4.30 -43.49
C ARG A 440 -9.57 -5.13 -44.12
N LYS A 441 -9.79 -5.64 -45.33
CA LYS A 441 -8.77 -6.30 -46.14
C LYS A 441 -7.94 -5.25 -46.87
N VAL A 442 -6.64 -5.23 -46.64
CA VAL A 442 -5.72 -4.17 -47.11
C VAL A 442 -5.65 -4.13 -48.63
N SER A 443 -5.52 -5.29 -49.28
CA SER A 443 -5.35 -5.45 -50.72
C SER A 443 -6.56 -4.96 -51.53
N THR A 444 -7.76 -5.19 -51.01
CA THR A 444 -9.02 -4.87 -51.71
C THR A 444 -9.73 -3.64 -51.17
N ASN A 445 -9.27 -3.14 -50.03
CA ASN A 445 -9.89 -2.05 -49.29
C ASN A 445 -11.35 -2.30 -48.86
N ARG A 446 -11.77 -3.57 -48.77
CA ARG A 446 -13.14 -3.98 -48.44
C ARG A 446 -13.24 -4.49 -47.01
N ASN A 447 -14.38 -4.23 -46.38
CA ASN A 447 -14.72 -4.82 -45.09
C ASN A 447 -15.13 -6.28 -45.26
N ASN A 448 -14.59 -7.14 -44.42
CA ASN A 448 -14.86 -8.57 -44.37
C ASN A 448 -15.37 -8.94 -42.98
N LEU A 449 -16.32 -9.85 -42.93
CA LEU A 449 -16.86 -10.36 -41.68
C LEU A 449 -16.12 -11.64 -41.31
N ILE A 450 -15.52 -11.66 -40.12
CA ILE A 450 -14.90 -12.85 -39.55
C ILE A 450 -15.75 -13.34 -38.39
N GLU A 451 -16.04 -14.63 -38.38
CA GLU A 451 -16.82 -15.29 -37.33
C GLU A 451 -15.91 -16.16 -36.45
N ILE A 452 -15.93 -15.91 -35.15
CA ILE A 452 -15.20 -16.68 -34.14
C ILE A 452 -16.22 -17.44 -33.30
N ARG A 453 -16.05 -18.77 -33.19
CA ARG A 453 -17.07 -19.64 -32.54
C ARG A 453 -16.80 -19.97 -31.08
N SER A 454 -15.59 -19.71 -30.60
CA SER A 454 -15.17 -19.99 -29.23
C SER A 454 -14.09 -19.02 -28.81
N TRP A 455 -13.85 -18.92 -27.50
CA TRP A 455 -12.70 -18.18 -26.98
C TRP A 455 -11.42 -18.64 -27.69
N THR A 456 -10.66 -17.67 -28.20
CA THR A 456 -9.47 -17.93 -29.02
C THR A 456 -8.37 -17.01 -28.53
N GLU A 457 -7.20 -17.57 -28.22
CA GLU A 457 -6.01 -16.79 -27.86
C GLU A 457 -5.49 -16.04 -29.09
N ILE A 458 -4.88 -14.87 -28.86
CA ILE A 458 -4.35 -14.06 -29.96
C ILE A 458 -3.22 -14.84 -30.65
N PRO A 459 -3.30 -15.07 -31.97
CA PRO A 459 -2.20 -15.67 -32.70
C PRO A 459 -0.91 -14.85 -32.59
N GLU A 460 0.22 -15.52 -32.36
CA GLU A 460 1.54 -14.88 -32.36
C GLU A 460 1.81 -14.16 -33.68
N LYS A 461 2.41 -12.96 -33.61
CA LYS A 461 2.80 -12.21 -34.80
C LYS A 461 4.02 -12.89 -35.44
N LYS A 462 3.86 -13.38 -36.67
CA LYS A 462 4.95 -13.97 -37.46
C LYS A 462 5.34 -13.03 -38.60
N LEU A 463 6.60 -13.12 -39.06
CA LEU A 463 7.14 -12.23 -40.09
C LEU A 463 6.43 -12.33 -41.45
N ASN A 464 5.81 -13.49 -41.74
CA ASN A 464 5.20 -13.82 -43.03
C ASN A 464 3.74 -14.27 -42.89
N LEU A 465 2.93 -13.52 -42.13
CA LEU A 465 1.50 -13.79 -42.05
C LEU A 465 0.83 -13.51 -43.41
N THR A 466 -0.03 -14.42 -43.84
CA THR A 466 -0.95 -14.16 -44.96
C THR A 466 -1.96 -13.09 -44.55
N GLU A 467 -2.54 -12.40 -45.54
CA GLU A 467 -3.53 -11.35 -45.27
C GLU A 467 -4.76 -11.87 -44.51
N ASP A 468 -5.20 -13.10 -44.81
CA ASP A 468 -6.34 -13.71 -44.11
C ASP A 468 -5.98 -14.10 -42.66
N GLU A 469 -4.73 -14.50 -42.39
CA GLU A 469 -4.24 -14.73 -41.01
C GLU A 469 -4.14 -13.42 -40.21
N GLU A 470 -3.65 -12.34 -40.82
CA GLU A 470 -3.62 -11.03 -40.14
C GLU A 470 -5.04 -10.53 -39.87
N MET A 471 -5.96 -10.67 -40.81
CA MET A 471 -7.35 -10.32 -40.59
C MET A 471 -7.98 -11.15 -39.46
N PHE A 472 -7.72 -12.46 -39.40
CA PHE A 472 -8.18 -13.31 -38.30
C PHE A 472 -7.58 -12.87 -36.97
N ARG A 473 -6.29 -12.55 -36.93
CA ARG A 473 -5.61 -12.01 -35.75
C ARG A 473 -6.25 -10.70 -35.28
N VAL A 474 -6.55 -9.77 -36.19
CA VAL A 474 -7.29 -8.52 -35.88
C VAL A 474 -8.68 -8.81 -35.33
N ALA A 475 -9.41 -9.78 -35.89
CA ALA A 475 -10.72 -10.20 -35.38
C ALA A 475 -10.63 -10.75 -33.94
N VAL A 476 -9.59 -11.54 -33.63
CA VAL A 476 -9.34 -12.04 -32.26
C VAL A 476 -8.98 -10.89 -31.31
N ILE A 477 -8.19 -9.89 -31.76
CA ILE A 477 -7.91 -8.69 -30.97
C ILE A 477 -9.21 -7.92 -30.63
N GLN A 478 -10.13 -7.78 -31.60
CA GLN A 478 -11.45 -7.16 -31.36
C GLN A 478 -12.29 -7.96 -30.35
N LEU A 479 -12.26 -9.30 -30.40
CA LEU A 479 -12.91 -10.18 -29.41
C LEU A 479 -12.38 -9.92 -27.99
N HIS A 480 -11.06 -9.86 -27.83
CA HIS A 480 -10.44 -9.58 -26.52
C HIS A 480 -10.76 -8.16 -26.03
N LEU A 481 -10.75 -7.16 -26.92
CA LEU A 481 -11.13 -5.79 -26.55
C LEU A 481 -12.60 -5.71 -26.05
N GLU A 482 -13.52 -6.41 -26.70
CA GLU A 482 -14.92 -6.50 -26.26
C GLU A 482 -15.05 -7.22 -24.92
N TYR A 483 -14.29 -8.29 -24.71
CA TYR A 483 -14.20 -8.97 -23.40
C TYR A 483 -13.80 -7.99 -22.29
N TRP A 484 -12.71 -7.22 -22.48
CA TRP A 484 -12.22 -6.29 -21.47
C TRP A 484 -13.19 -5.12 -21.22
N LYS A 485 -13.89 -4.62 -22.24
CA LYS A 485 -14.97 -3.63 -22.07
C LYS A 485 -16.10 -4.17 -21.20
N LYS A 486 -16.51 -5.43 -21.40
CA LYS A 486 -17.54 -6.05 -20.55
C LYS A 486 -17.05 -6.27 -19.14
N TYR A 487 -15.79 -6.67 -18.97
CA TYR A 487 -15.21 -6.87 -17.63
C TYR A 487 -15.04 -5.56 -16.86
N GLU A 488 -14.67 -4.47 -17.54
CA GLU A 488 -14.68 -3.11 -16.96
C GLU A 488 -16.05 -2.75 -16.38
N ASN A 489 -17.14 -3.08 -17.09
CA ASN A 489 -18.49 -2.83 -16.58
C ASN A 489 -18.80 -3.67 -15.33
N VAL A 490 -18.35 -4.93 -15.28
CA VAL A 490 -18.48 -5.76 -14.06
C VAL A 490 -17.79 -5.09 -12.87
N LEU A 491 -16.58 -4.57 -13.06
CA LEU A 491 -15.85 -3.86 -12.01
C LEU A 491 -16.53 -2.55 -11.59
N LYS A 492 -17.17 -1.82 -12.52
CA LYS A 492 -17.91 -0.58 -12.21
C LYS A 492 -19.23 -0.83 -11.47
N GLU A 493 -19.85 -1.99 -11.69
CA GLU A 493 -21.17 -2.32 -11.13
C GLU A 493 -21.10 -3.11 -9.82
N ILE A 494 -19.93 -3.64 -9.46
CA ILE A 494 -19.76 -4.42 -8.23
C ILE A 494 -20.14 -3.59 -7.00
N LYS A 495 -20.85 -4.24 -6.06
CA LYS A 495 -21.22 -3.66 -4.77
C LYS A 495 -20.79 -4.61 -3.68
N ILE A 496 -20.12 -4.07 -2.67
CA ILE A 496 -19.61 -4.82 -1.52
C ILE A 496 -20.30 -4.27 -0.28
N CYS A 497 -20.79 -5.18 0.56
CA CYS A 497 -21.46 -4.85 1.81
C CYS A 497 -20.73 -5.57 2.94
N ASP A 498 -20.21 -4.81 3.88
CA ASP A 498 -19.67 -5.31 5.14
C ASP A 498 -20.57 -4.77 6.26
N PRO A 499 -21.47 -5.61 6.82
CA PRO A 499 -22.46 -5.18 7.79
C PRO A 499 -21.87 -4.86 9.17
N ALA A 500 -20.60 -5.19 9.41
CA ALA A 500 -19.90 -4.97 10.67
C ALA A 500 -18.48 -4.47 10.40
N CYS A 501 -18.36 -3.41 9.60
CA CYS A 501 -17.09 -3.02 8.99
C CYS A 501 -16.07 -2.39 9.95
N GLY A 502 -16.46 -1.98 11.16
CA GLY A 502 -15.57 -1.26 12.09
C GLY A 502 -14.95 -0.03 11.42
N SER A 503 -13.61 0.04 11.44
CA SER A 503 -12.78 1.03 10.73
C SER A 503 -12.78 0.89 9.21
N GLY A 504 -13.40 -0.15 8.66
CA GLY A 504 -13.51 -0.39 7.23
C GLY A 504 -12.32 -1.14 6.64
N ALA A 505 -11.49 -1.81 7.44
CA ALA A 505 -10.28 -2.50 6.97
C ALA A 505 -10.54 -3.46 5.78
N PHE A 506 -11.64 -4.22 5.81
CA PHE A 506 -12.04 -5.09 4.69
C PHE A 506 -12.46 -4.30 3.45
N LEU A 507 -13.21 -3.21 3.61
CA LEU A 507 -13.66 -2.37 2.50
C LEU A 507 -12.50 -1.63 1.83
N ASN A 508 -11.53 -1.16 2.62
CA ASN A 508 -10.29 -0.57 2.11
C ASN A 508 -9.52 -1.60 1.28
N GLN A 509 -9.35 -2.82 1.80
CA GLN A 509 -8.71 -3.91 1.07
C GLN A 509 -9.44 -4.26 -0.24
N CYS A 510 -10.77 -4.29 -0.20
CA CYS A 510 -11.58 -4.50 -1.40
C CYS A 510 -11.35 -3.39 -2.43
N PHE A 511 -11.28 -2.13 -1.99
CA PHE A 511 -11.02 -1.00 -2.87
C PHE A 511 -9.65 -1.14 -3.54
N ASP A 512 -8.59 -1.41 -2.77
CA ASP A 512 -7.24 -1.58 -3.31
C ASP A 512 -7.19 -2.70 -4.35
N TYR A 513 -7.77 -3.86 -4.01
CA TYR A 513 -7.86 -5.01 -4.90
C TYR A 513 -8.62 -4.69 -6.21
N LEU A 514 -9.76 -4.01 -6.11
CA LEU A 514 -10.56 -3.61 -7.28
C LEU A 514 -9.90 -2.52 -8.11
N HIS A 515 -9.18 -1.61 -7.46
CA HIS A 515 -8.44 -0.55 -8.13
C HIS A 515 -7.28 -1.13 -8.94
N GLU A 516 -6.54 -2.09 -8.40
CA GLU A 516 -5.51 -2.85 -9.13
C GLU A 516 -6.11 -3.60 -10.32
N GLU A 517 -7.22 -4.34 -10.12
CA GLU A 517 -7.91 -5.02 -11.22
C GLU A 517 -8.37 -4.02 -12.30
N MET A 518 -8.92 -2.86 -11.92
CA MET A 518 -9.34 -1.83 -12.88
C MET A 518 -8.15 -1.29 -13.68
N ASN A 519 -7.02 -0.99 -13.03
CA ASN A 519 -5.82 -0.54 -13.71
C ASN A 519 -5.34 -1.58 -14.73
N PHE A 520 -5.33 -2.85 -14.35
CA PHE A 520 -5.00 -3.94 -15.28
C PHE A 520 -5.96 -3.99 -16.47
N VAL A 521 -7.27 -3.84 -16.26
CA VAL A 521 -8.25 -3.77 -17.36
C VAL A 521 -7.97 -2.59 -18.30
N LEU A 522 -7.67 -1.42 -17.76
CA LEU A 522 -7.36 -0.23 -18.56
C LEU A 522 -6.07 -0.41 -19.38
N GLU A 523 -5.03 -1.01 -18.80
CA GLU A 523 -3.78 -1.34 -19.50
C GLU A 523 -4.02 -2.34 -20.63
N MET A 524 -4.77 -3.41 -20.37
CA MET A 524 -5.11 -4.40 -21.38
C MET A 524 -5.89 -3.74 -22.53
N LYS A 525 -6.93 -2.96 -22.24
CA LYS A 525 -7.67 -2.24 -23.28
C LYS A 525 -6.77 -1.35 -24.14
N HIS A 526 -5.90 -0.56 -23.50
CA HIS A 526 -4.94 0.29 -24.22
C HIS A 526 -4.00 -0.54 -25.11
N LEU A 527 -3.52 -1.69 -24.64
CA LEU A 527 -2.69 -2.61 -25.42
C LEU A 527 -3.42 -3.15 -26.67
N TYR A 528 -4.68 -3.59 -26.52
CA TYR A 528 -5.46 -4.08 -27.66
C TYR A 528 -5.82 -2.97 -28.64
N ASP A 529 -6.17 -1.77 -28.15
CA ASP A 529 -6.40 -0.59 -28.98
C ASP A 529 -5.13 -0.24 -29.78
N TYR A 530 -3.96 -0.27 -29.14
CA TYR A 530 -2.68 -0.07 -29.81
C TYR A 530 -2.41 -1.14 -30.88
N PHE A 531 -2.73 -2.41 -30.62
CA PHE A 531 -2.60 -3.45 -31.63
C PHE A 531 -3.50 -3.24 -32.84
N LEU A 532 -4.72 -2.70 -32.64
CA LEU A 532 -5.62 -2.35 -33.75
C LEU A 532 -5.09 -1.15 -34.56
N LEU A 533 -4.51 -0.15 -33.89
CA LEU A 533 -3.93 1.03 -34.53
C LEU A 533 -2.67 0.69 -35.33
N GLY A 534 -1.83 -0.23 -34.84
CA GLY A 534 -0.62 -0.69 -35.53
C GLY A 534 -0.85 -1.67 -36.68
N THR A 535 -2.12 -2.01 -36.97
CA THR A 535 -2.54 -2.84 -38.12
C THR A 535 -3.21 -2.04 -39.25
N LEU A 536 -3.38 -0.73 -39.07
CA LEU A 536 -3.73 0.23 -40.12
C LEU A 536 -2.46 0.81 -40.75
#